data_AF-A0A5C9AAX2-F1
#
_entry.id   AF-A0A5C9AAX2-F1
#
_cell.length_a   1.000
_cell.length_b   1.000
_cell.length_c   1.000
_cell.angle_alpha   90.00
_cell.angle_beta   90.00
_cell.angle_gamma   90.00
#
_symmetry.space_group_name_H-M   'P 1'
#
loop_
_entity.id
_entity.type
_entity.pdbx_description
1 polymer ?
#
loop_
_entity_poly.entity_id
_entity_poly.type
_entity_poly.pdbx_seq_one_letter_code
_entity_poly.pdbx_strand_id
1 'polypeptide(L)'
;MTSGNPVNPLLGAKVLPGETDLALPGPLPFILSRTYSSYRTRTPAPVGVFGPGWKAPSDIRLQLRDDALVLNDNGGRSIHFEPLLPGEAVYSRSESMWLVRGGKAAQPDGHTLARLWGALPPDIRLSPHLYLATNSAQGPWWILGWSERVPGAEDVLPAPLPPYRVLTGLADRFGRTLTYRREAAGDLAGEITGVTDGAGREFRLVLTTQAQRAEEARTSSLSSSDSS
;
A
#
# COMPACT_ATOMS: atom_id res chain seq x y z
N MET A 1 -20.13 16.95 -5.95
CA MET A 1 -19.10 16.85 -7.01
C MET A 1 -18.92 18.23 -7.63
N THR A 2 -17.85 18.94 -7.28
CA THR A 2 -17.41 20.13 -8.01
C THR A 2 -16.50 19.66 -9.14
N SER A 3 -17.08 19.42 -10.32
CA SER A 3 -16.37 18.87 -11.47
C SER A 3 -15.50 19.95 -12.13
N GLY A 4 -14.21 19.93 -11.82
CA GLY A 4 -13.20 20.29 -12.80
C GLY A 4 -12.34 19.05 -13.00
N ASN A 5 -12.52 18.38 -14.14
CA ASN A 5 -11.59 17.37 -14.61
C ASN A 5 -10.93 17.97 -15.86
N PRO A 6 -9.61 18.25 -15.84
CA PRO A 6 -8.62 17.69 -14.92
C PRO A 6 -8.23 18.62 -13.75
N VAL A 7 -8.92 19.72 -13.46
CA VAL A 7 -8.50 20.67 -12.41
C VAL A 7 -9.46 20.68 -11.22
N ASN A 8 -8.97 20.28 -10.04
CA ASN A 8 -9.73 20.43 -8.81
C ASN A 8 -9.88 21.93 -8.47
N PRO A 9 -11.10 22.50 -8.50
CA PRO A 9 -11.30 23.95 -8.33
C PRO A 9 -11.02 24.44 -6.90
N LEU A 10 -11.05 23.55 -5.91
CA LEU A 10 -10.73 23.90 -4.51
C LEU A 10 -9.23 23.96 -4.28
N LEU A 11 -8.47 23.07 -4.92
CA LEU A 11 -7.03 22.94 -4.70
C LEU A 11 -6.19 23.66 -5.77
N GLY A 12 -6.80 24.08 -6.89
CA GLY A 12 -6.08 24.57 -8.07
C GLY A 12 -5.17 23.51 -8.71
N ALA A 13 -5.33 22.23 -8.32
CA ALA A 13 -4.43 21.16 -8.68
C ALA A 13 -4.95 20.38 -9.89
N LYS A 14 -4.05 19.98 -10.78
CA LYS A 14 -4.36 19.01 -11.82
C LYS A 14 -4.48 17.63 -11.16
N VAL A 15 -5.62 16.99 -11.35
CA VAL A 15 -5.94 15.65 -10.85
C VAL A 15 -6.41 14.80 -12.03
N LEU A 16 -5.75 13.67 -12.23
CA LEU A 16 -6.24 12.61 -13.12
C LEU A 16 -6.70 11.45 -12.24
N PRO A 17 -7.98 11.03 -12.35
CA PRO A 17 -8.48 9.90 -11.58
C PRO A 17 -7.76 8.62 -11.98
N GLY A 18 -7.84 7.61 -11.11
CA GLY A 18 -7.15 6.35 -11.32
C GLY A 18 -7.69 5.60 -12.53
N GLU A 19 -6.80 5.27 -13.47
CA GLU A 19 -7.07 4.32 -14.55
C GLU A 19 -6.45 2.97 -14.18
N THR A 20 -7.17 1.88 -14.44
CA THR A 20 -6.65 0.52 -14.18
C THR A 20 -5.69 0.15 -15.30
N ASP A 21 -4.41 0.01 -14.97
CA ASP A 21 -3.38 -0.42 -15.90
C ASP A 21 -3.37 -1.95 -16.06
N LEU A 22 -3.55 -2.67 -14.94
CA LEU A 22 -3.54 -4.13 -14.90
C LEU A 22 -4.39 -4.66 -13.75
N ALA A 23 -5.11 -5.75 -13.97
CA ALA A 23 -5.85 -6.46 -12.93
C ALA A 23 -5.57 -7.96 -13.00
N LEU A 24 -5.18 -8.55 -11.87
CA LEU A 24 -5.08 -10.00 -11.73
C LEU A 24 -6.36 -10.49 -11.04
N PRO A 25 -7.16 -11.34 -11.70
CA PRO A 25 -8.46 -11.76 -11.18
C PRO A 25 -8.25 -12.67 -9.96
N GLY A 26 -9.11 -12.54 -8.96
CA GLY A 26 -9.13 -13.38 -7.77
C GLY A 26 -10.21 -12.90 -6.80
N PRO A 27 -10.57 -13.69 -5.77
CA PRO A 27 -11.58 -13.28 -4.81
C PRO A 27 -11.22 -12.01 -4.04
N LEU A 28 -9.92 -11.78 -3.84
CA LEU A 28 -9.32 -10.50 -3.48
C LEU A 28 -8.37 -10.14 -4.63
N PRO A 29 -8.80 -9.31 -5.61
CA PRO A 29 -8.03 -9.07 -6.82
C PRO A 29 -6.86 -8.11 -6.56
N PHE A 30 -5.76 -8.33 -7.30
CA PHE A 30 -4.71 -7.31 -7.42
C PHE A 30 -5.10 -6.34 -8.52
N ILE A 31 -5.07 -5.04 -8.22
CA ILE A 31 -5.34 -3.99 -9.19
C ILE A 31 -4.17 -3.00 -9.14
N LEU A 32 -3.45 -2.93 -10.24
CA LEU A 32 -2.51 -1.85 -10.50
C LEU A 32 -3.26 -0.74 -11.22
N SER A 33 -3.23 0.45 -10.62
CA SER A 33 -3.77 1.66 -11.21
C SER A 33 -2.85 2.83 -10.88
N ARG A 34 -2.94 3.87 -11.70
CA ARG A 34 -2.17 5.10 -11.51
C ARG A 34 -3.10 6.28 -11.45
N THR A 35 -2.96 7.06 -10.38
CA THR A 35 -3.59 8.37 -10.22
C THR A 35 -2.52 9.45 -10.38
N TYR A 36 -2.92 10.63 -10.83
CA TYR A 36 -2.03 11.78 -10.86
C TYR A 36 -2.62 12.92 -10.04
N SER A 37 -1.79 13.58 -9.25
CA SER A 37 -2.11 14.84 -8.59
C SER A 37 -0.89 15.76 -8.59
N SER A 38 -1.08 17.01 -9.04
CA SER A 38 -0.06 18.06 -8.91
C SER A 38 -0.04 18.70 -7.52
N TYR A 39 -0.99 18.35 -6.65
CA TYR A 39 -1.08 18.93 -5.30
C TYR A 39 0.07 18.41 -4.43
N ARG A 40 0.76 19.32 -3.72
CA ARG A 40 1.77 18.96 -2.73
C ARG A 40 1.23 19.21 -1.33
N THR A 41 1.09 18.15 -0.55
CA THR A 41 0.78 18.25 0.87
C THR A 41 2.03 18.70 1.65
N ARG A 42 1.84 19.17 2.88
CA ARG A 42 2.94 19.55 3.79
C ARG A 42 3.83 18.36 4.17
N THR A 43 3.25 17.16 4.15
CA THR A 43 3.89 15.90 4.58
C THR A 43 3.79 14.86 3.46
N PRO A 44 4.37 15.13 2.28
CA PRO A 44 4.16 14.32 1.10
C PRO A 44 4.77 12.92 1.29
N ALA A 45 4.12 11.90 0.72
CA ALA A 45 4.78 10.63 0.52
C ALA A 45 5.94 10.80 -0.47
N PRO A 46 7.06 10.07 -0.28
CA PRO A 46 8.13 9.95 -1.26
C PRO A 46 7.61 9.67 -2.67
N VAL A 47 8.37 10.13 -3.66
CA VAL A 47 8.11 9.86 -5.07
C VAL A 47 8.24 8.35 -5.29
N GLY A 48 7.19 7.74 -5.83
CA GLY A 48 7.20 6.31 -6.17
C GLY A 48 7.75 6.07 -7.58
N VAL A 49 7.78 4.81 -7.98
CA VAL A 49 8.37 4.36 -9.25
C VAL A 49 7.83 5.03 -10.52
N PHE A 50 6.60 5.57 -10.48
CA PHE A 50 5.95 6.24 -11.63
C PHE A 50 6.31 7.73 -11.75
N GLY A 51 7.15 8.25 -10.86
CA GLY A 51 7.65 9.62 -10.90
C GLY A 51 6.76 10.65 -10.19
N PRO A 52 7.17 11.95 -10.21
CA PRO A 52 6.52 12.99 -9.43
C PRO A 52 5.04 13.17 -9.78
N GLY A 53 4.19 13.24 -8.74
CA GLY A 53 2.74 13.45 -8.87
C GLY A 53 1.94 12.19 -9.19
N TRP A 54 2.59 11.12 -9.68
CA TRP A 54 1.95 9.82 -9.87
C TRP A 54 1.94 9.01 -8.58
N LYS A 55 0.83 8.31 -8.34
CA LYS A 55 0.66 7.38 -7.22
C LYS A 55 -0.03 6.11 -7.68
N ALA A 56 0.38 4.99 -7.10
CA ALA A 56 -0.31 3.72 -7.18
C ALA A 56 -0.88 3.32 -5.81
N PRO A 57 -1.88 2.42 -5.75
CA PRO A 57 -2.36 1.85 -4.49
C PRO A 57 -1.23 1.27 -3.61
N SER A 58 -0.19 0.70 -4.23
CA SER A 58 1.00 0.20 -3.53
C SER A 58 1.80 1.31 -2.82
N ASP A 59 1.63 2.58 -3.15
CA ASP A 59 2.41 3.68 -2.56
C ASP A 59 1.86 4.15 -1.21
N ILE A 60 0.70 3.62 -0.80
CA ILE A 60 0.10 3.91 0.50
C ILE A 60 1.11 3.57 1.60
N ARG A 61 1.29 4.52 2.51
CA ARG A 61 2.22 4.39 3.64
C ARG A 61 1.73 5.16 4.85
N LEU A 62 2.16 4.72 6.02
CA LEU A 62 1.91 5.39 7.29
C LEU A 62 3.23 5.91 7.84
N GLN A 63 3.35 7.21 8.10
CA GLN A 63 4.49 7.78 8.81
C GLN A 63 4.21 7.73 10.31
N LEU A 64 5.20 7.30 11.09
CA LEU A 64 5.17 7.28 12.54
C LEU A 64 6.03 8.45 13.02
N ARG A 65 5.39 9.40 13.69
CA ARG A 65 6.05 10.55 14.32
C ARG A 65 5.85 10.43 15.84
N ASP A 66 6.62 11.20 16.59
CA ASP A 66 6.57 11.17 18.05
C ASP A 66 5.18 11.55 18.59
N ASP A 67 4.49 12.46 17.90
CA ASP A 67 3.21 13.04 18.31
C ASP A 67 2.04 12.72 17.35
N ALA A 68 2.28 12.00 16.25
CA ALA A 68 1.25 11.77 15.24
C ALA A 68 1.49 10.55 14.35
N LEU A 69 0.40 10.04 13.80
CA LEU A 69 0.39 9.11 12.67
C LEU A 69 -0.08 9.84 11.41
N VAL A 70 0.65 9.70 10.30
CA VAL A 70 0.28 10.33 9.02
C VAL A 70 0.13 9.27 7.95
N LEU A 71 -1.11 8.97 7.57
CA LEU A 71 -1.41 8.07 6.46
C LEU A 71 -1.35 8.86 5.14
N ASN A 72 -0.42 8.48 4.27
CA ASN A 72 -0.42 8.93 2.89
C ASN A 72 -1.22 7.94 2.05
N ASP A 73 -2.30 8.41 1.43
CA ASP A 73 -3.15 7.58 0.59
C ASP A 73 -2.67 7.54 -0.88
N ASN A 74 -3.38 6.76 -1.71
CA ASN A 74 -3.10 6.63 -3.14
C ASN A 74 -3.60 7.83 -3.98
N GLY A 75 -4.22 8.84 -3.36
CA GLY A 75 -4.62 10.10 -3.98
C GLY A 75 -3.60 11.22 -3.76
N GLY A 76 -2.48 10.93 -3.07
CA GLY A 76 -1.46 11.92 -2.72
C GLY A 76 -1.85 12.81 -1.54
N ARG A 77 -2.87 12.41 -0.76
CA ARG A 77 -3.32 13.13 0.43
C ARG A 77 -2.50 12.69 1.65
N SER A 78 -2.49 13.54 2.68
CA SER A 78 -1.94 13.23 4.00
C SER A 78 -3.06 13.32 5.02
N ILE A 79 -3.34 12.21 5.68
CA ILE A 79 -4.40 12.08 6.68
C ILE A 79 -3.74 11.91 8.04
N HIS A 80 -4.10 12.78 8.99
CA HIS A 80 -3.49 12.83 10.31
C HIS A 80 -4.35 12.12 11.36
N PHE A 81 -3.70 11.34 12.21
CA PHE A 81 -4.30 10.65 13.35
C PHE A 81 -3.43 10.84 14.59
N GLU A 82 -4.06 10.75 15.75
CA GLU A 82 -3.35 10.60 17.03
C GLU A 82 -2.54 9.29 17.05
N PRO A 83 -1.45 9.21 17.84
CA PRO A 83 -0.73 7.96 18.09
C PRO A 83 -1.66 6.88 18.65
N LEU A 84 -1.44 5.63 18.21
CA LEU A 84 -2.17 4.46 18.69
C LEU A 84 -1.25 3.53 19.48
N LEU A 85 -1.66 3.13 20.67
CA LEU A 85 -1.10 2.02 21.42
C LEU A 85 -1.49 0.68 20.76
N PRO A 86 -0.73 -0.42 21.01
CA PRO A 86 -1.10 -1.74 20.50
C PRO A 86 -2.54 -2.12 20.86
N GLY A 87 -3.30 -2.57 19.86
CA GLY A 87 -4.71 -2.95 20.00
C GLY A 87 -5.73 -1.81 19.95
N GLU A 88 -5.29 -0.56 19.85
CA GLU A 88 -6.19 0.60 19.73
C GLU A 88 -6.69 0.81 18.30
N ALA A 89 -7.88 1.41 18.20
CA ALA A 89 -8.56 1.75 16.96
C ALA A 89 -9.10 3.18 17.03
N VAL A 90 -9.02 3.90 15.92
CA VAL A 90 -9.62 5.24 15.77
C VAL A 90 -10.43 5.30 14.48
N TYR A 91 -11.60 5.94 14.54
CA TYR A 91 -12.41 6.26 13.37
C TYR A 91 -12.29 7.73 13.04
N SER A 92 -11.82 8.05 11.84
CA SER A 92 -11.89 9.40 11.31
C SER A 92 -13.22 9.61 10.59
N ARG A 93 -14.07 10.47 11.15
CA ARG A 93 -15.37 10.81 10.55
C ARG A 93 -15.23 11.60 9.25
N SER A 94 -14.24 12.51 9.16
CA SER A 94 -13.99 13.31 7.95
C SER A 94 -13.51 12.45 6.79
N GLU A 95 -12.78 11.38 7.10
CA GLU A 95 -12.21 10.46 6.11
C GLU A 95 -13.07 9.22 5.88
N SER A 96 -14.09 9.02 6.71
CA SER A 96 -14.92 7.81 6.74
C SER A 96 -14.09 6.54 6.76
N MET A 97 -13.07 6.50 7.62
CA MET A 97 -12.15 5.37 7.70
C MET A 97 -11.66 5.07 9.11
N TRP A 98 -11.28 3.82 9.32
CA TRP A 98 -10.64 3.33 10.52
C TRP A 98 -9.14 3.18 10.31
N LEU A 99 -8.37 3.53 11.35
CA LEU A 99 -6.98 3.13 11.53
C LEU A 99 -6.91 2.32 12.82
N VAL A 100 -6.27 1.16 12.77
CA VAL A 100 -6.15 0.23 13.88
C VAL A 100 -4.70 -0.22 13.99
N ARG A 101 -4.18 -0.29 15.22
CA ARG A 101 -2.88 -0.92 15.48
C ARG A 101 -3.11 -2.36 15.93
N GLY A 102 -2.36 -3.30 15.36
CA GLY A 102 -2.36 -4.69 15.81
C GLY A 102 -1.90 -4.83 17.27
N GLY A 103 -1.95 -6.05 17.80
CA GLY A 103 -1.62 -6.34 19.20
C GLY A 103 -2.83 -6.75 20.05
N LYS A 104 -3.94 -7.15 19.42
CA LYS A 104 -5.14 -7.60 20.16
C LYS A 104 -5.80 -8.79 19.49
N ALA A 105 -6.17 -9.79 20.28
CA ALA A 105 -6.83 -10.99 19.79
C ALA A 105 -8.23 -10.68 19.21
N ALA A 106 -9.07 -9.96 19.94
CA ALA A 106 -10.44 -9.67 19.53
C ALA A 106 -10.81 -8.21 19.81
N GLN A 107 -11.71 -7.66 19.00
CA GLN A 107 -12.36 -6.40 19.35
C GLN A 107 -13.42 -6.64 20.44
N PRO A 108 -13.80 -5.62 21.23
CA PRO A 108 -14.88 -5.74 22.18
C PRO A 108 -16.20 -6.15 21.50
N ASP A 109 -17.08 -6.81 22.26
CA ASP A 109 -18.41 -7.18 21.77
C ASP A 109 -19.18 -5.95 21.28
N GLY A 110 -19.88 -6.09 20.15
CA GLY A 110 -20.62 -5.01 19.51
C GLY A 110 -19.76 -3.97 18.76
N HIS A 111 -18.43 -4.08 18.77
CA HIS A 111 -17.58 -3.18 18.00
C HIS A 111 -17.80 -3.35 16.49
N THR A 112 -17.94 -2.25 15.75
CA THR A 112 -18.22 -2.24 14.30
C THR A 112 -17.28 -3.12 13.48
N LEU A 113 -16.00 -3.16 13.87
CA LEU A 113 -14.96 -3.94 13.19
C LEU A 113 -14.80 -5.37 13.72
N ALA A 114 -15.58 -5.83 14.70
CA ALA A 114 -15.32 -7.10 15.39
C ALA A 114 -15.24 -8.30 14.44
N ARG A 115 -16.20 -8.41 13.50
CA ARG A 115 -16.22 -9.49 12.50
C ARG A 115 -15.02 -9.40 11.54
N LEU A 116 -14.74 -8.20 11.05
CA LEU A 116 -13.66 -7.97 10.09
C LEU A 116 -12.28 -8.18 10.73
N TRP A 117 -12.13 -7.82 12.01
CA TRP A 117 -10.94 -8.08 12.81
C TRP A 117 -10.75 -9.57 13.11
N GLY A 118 -11.83 -10.26 13.49
CA GLY A 118 -11.80 -11.69 13.79
C GLY A 118 -11.45 -12.58 12.59
N ALA A 119 -11.66 -12.09 11.37
CA ALA A 119 -11.27 -12.77 10.14
C ALA A 119 -9.76 -12.67 9.82
N LEU A 120 -9.03 -11.74 10.44
CA LEU A 120 -7.59 -11.60 10.20
C LEU A 120 -6.82 -12.82 10.72
N PRO A 121 -5.83 -13.32 9.95
CA PRO A 121 -4.86 -14.27 10.45
C PRO A 121 -4.21 -13.82 11.78
N PRO A 122 -3.96 -14.72 12.74
CA PRO A 122 -3.42 -14.37 14.06
C PRO A 122 -2.11 -13.57 14.01
N ASP A 123 -1.19 -13.95 13.12
CA ASP A 123 0.09 -13.27 12.86
C ASP A 123 -0.10 -11.80 12.46
N ILE A 124 -1.20 -11.46 11.78
CA ILE A 124 -1.52 -10.08 11.43
C ILE A 124 -2.15 -9.33 12.61
N ARG A 125 -3.24 -9.83 13.19
CA ARG A 125 -3.99 -9.09 14.23
C ARG A 125 -3.28 -9.00 15.57
N LEU A 126 -2.42 -9.99 15.90
CA LEU A 126 -1.66 -10.01 17.14
C LEU A 126 -0.35 -9.20 17.06
N SER A 127 0.10 -8.81 15.87
CA SER A 127 1.35 -8.07 15.72
C SER A 127 1.21 -6.60 16.14
N PRO A 128 1.92 -6.12 17.19
CA PRO A 128 1.88 -4.72 17.61
C PRO A 128 2.63 -3.78 16.65
N HIS A 129 3.28 -4.34 15.63
CA HIS A 129 4.07 -3.59 14.65
C HIS A 129 3.31 -3.30 13.36
N LEU A 130 2.17 -3.96 13.14
CA LEU A 130 1.31 -3.74 11.99
C LEU A 130 0.24 -2.69 12.30
N TYR A 131 -0.04 -1.88 11.29
CA TYR A 131 -1.19 -0.99 11.26
C TYR A 131 -2.13 -1.46 10.17
N LEU A 132 -3.42 -1.29 10.41
CA LEU A 132 -4.48 -1.75 9.55
C LEU A 132 -5.41 -0.57 9.29
N ALA A 133 -5.69 -0.28 8.02
CA ALA A 133 -6.65 0.74 7.66
C ALA A 133 -7.78 0.15 6.83
N THR A 134 -8.99 0.67 7.00
CA THR A 134 -10.13 0.32 6.15
C THR A 134 -11.15 1.45 6.13
N ASN A 135 -11.76 1.68 4.98
CA ASN A 135 -12.88 2.62 4.82
C ASN A 135 -14.24 1.91 4.90
N SER A 136 -14.27 0.61 5.22
CA SER A 136 -15.48 -0.19 5.25
C SER A 136 -15.42 -1.26 6.34
N ALA A 137 -16.52 -1.42 7.09
CA ALA A 137 -16.65 -2.53 8.04
C ALA A 137 -16.66 -3.92 7.36
N GLN A 138 -16.75 -3.98 6.03
CA GLN A 138 -16.66 -5.21 5.23
C GLN A 138 -15.28 -5.43 4.60
N GLY A 139 -14.34 -4.50 4.82
CA GLY A 139 -12.98 -4.55 4.29
C GLY A 139 -12.85 -4.05 2.84
N PRO A 140 -11.69 -4.30 2.20
CA PRO A 140 -10.55 -5.02 2.77
C PRO A 140 -9.83 -4.20 3.85
N TRP A 141 -9.00 -4.89 4.63
CA TRP A 141 -7.92 -4.28 5.39
C TRP A 141 -6.76 -3.94 4.46
N TRP A 142 -6.19 -2.75 4.62
CA TRP A 142 -4.88 -2.38 4.13
C TRP A 142 -3.85 -2.72 5.21
N ILE A 143 -2.94 -3.65 4.93
CA ILE A 143 -1.95 -4.13 5.89
C ILE A 143 -0.68 -3.29 5.74
N LEU A 144 -0.45 -2.41 6.70
CA LEU A 144 0.68 -1.49 6.72
C LEU A 144 1.77 -2.08 7.62
N GLY A 145 2.84 -2.54 6.99
CA GLY A 145 3.93 -3.27 7.62
C GLY A 145 5.30 -2.78 7.17
N TRP A 146 6.30 -3.62 7.38
CA TRP A 146 7.70 -3.40 6.98
C TRP A 146 7.92 -3.92 5.55
N SER A 147 8.75 -3.22 4.76
CA SER A 147 9.19 -3.74 3.45
C SER A 147 10.20 -4.89 3.60
N GLU A 148 11.01 -4.86 4.66
CA GLU A 148 12.08 -5.83 4.91
C GLU A 148 11.91 -6.43 6.31
N ARG A 149 11.93 -7.77 6.38
CA ARG A 149 11.85 -8.66 7.56
C ARG A 149 11.03 -8.14 8.75
N VAL A 150 9.87 -8.77 8.98
CA VAL A 150 9.12 -8.64 10.24
C VAL A 150 9.99 -9.20 11.39
N PRO A 151 10.39 -8.38 12.39
CA PRO A 151 10.98 -8.93 13.60
C PRO A 151 9.95 -9.84 14.26
N GLY A 152 10.33 -11.09 14.54
CA GLY A 152 9.52 -12.01 15.34
C GLY A 152 9.31 -11.47 16.76
N ALA A 153 8.33 -11.99 17.49
CA ALA A 153 8.09 -11.61 18.88
C ALA A 153 9.34 -11.79 19.80
N GLU A 154 10.25 -12.66 19.38
CA GLU A 154 11.51 -13.00 20.06
C GLU A 154 12.75 -12.32 19.43
N ASP A 155 12.60 -11.57 18.33
CA ASP A 155 13.74 -10.89 17.70
C ASP A 155 14.19 -9.70 18.57
N VAL A 156 15.46 -9.71 18.99
CA VAL A 156 16.05 -8.66 19.82
C VAL A 156 16.24 -7.38 18.98
N LEU A 157 15.38 -6.39 19.21
CA LEU A 157 15.64 -5.00 18.85
C LEU A 157 16.90 -4.53 19.61
N PRO A 158 17.85 -3.83 18.96
CA PRO A 158 17.53 -2.61 18.25
C PRO A 158 18.23 -2.49 16.88
N ALA A 159 17.45 -2.52 15.81
CA ALA A 159 17.70 -1.68 14.65
C ALA A 159 16.69 -0.53 14.72
N PRO A 160 17.02 0.71 14.31
CA PRO A 160 16.03 1.77 14.25
C PRO A 160 14.94 1.32 13.27
N LEU A 161 13.81 0.90 13.83
CA LEU A 161 12.60 0.55 13.10
C LEU A 161 12.29 1.75 12.19
N PRO A 162 12.30 1.61 10.84
CA PRO A 162 11.99 2.73 9.97
C PRO A 162 10.74 3.50 10.43
N PRO A 163 10.76 4.84 10.39
CA PRO A 163 9.70 5.70 10.92
C PRO A 163 8.45 5.71 10.02
N TYR A 164 8.23 4.63 9.28
CA TYR A 164 7.09 4.45 8.41
C TYR A 164 6.71 2.97 8.27
N ARG A 165 5.48 2.73 7.81
CA ARG A 165 4.98 1.44 7.32
C ARG A 165 4.53 1.61 5.89
N VAL A 166 4.76 0.60 5.07
CA VAL A 166 4.30 0.56 3.68
C VAL A 166 3.16 -0.44 3.54
N LEU A 167 2.35 -0.30 2.50
CA LEU A 167 1.36 -1.32 2.19
C LEU A 167 2.06 -2.63 1.83
N THR A 168 1.87 -3.66 2.65
CA THR A 168 2.46 -5.00 2.47
C THR A 168 1.45 -6.01 1.98
N GLY A 169 0.16 -5.64 1.97
CA GLY A 169 -0.87 -6.50 1.46
C GLY A 169 -2.27 -6.03 1.80
N LEU A 170 -3.23 -6.86 1.45
CA LEU A 170 -4.65 -6.70 1.72
C LEU A 170 -5.17 -7.95 2.43
N ALA A 171 -6.19 -7.80 3.27
CA ALA A 171 -6.96 -8.94 3.77
C ALA A 171 -8.45 -8.67 3.67
N ASP A 172 -9.23 -9.64 3.22
CA ASP A 172 -10.68 -9.50 3.17
C ASP A 172 -11.38 -10.04 4.43
N ARG A 173 -12.70 -9.91 4.47
CA ARG A 173 -13.55 -10.39 5.59
C ARG A 173 -13.61 -11.91 5.75
N PHE A 174 -12.97 -12.67 4.87
CA PHE A 174 -12.88 -14.13 4.93
C PHE A 174 -11.47 -14.60 5.34
N GLY A 175 -10.57 -13.67 5.65
CA GLY A 175 -9.19 -13.97 6.03
C GLY A 175 -8.28 -14.29 4.85
N ARG A 176 -8.75 -14.11 3.60
CA ARG A 176 -7.90 -14.27 2.42
C ARG A 176 -6.99 -13.07 2.31
N THR A 177 -5.70 -13.33 2.11
CA THR A 177 -4.67 -12.30 2.03
C THR A 177 -4.17 -12.15 0.60
N LEU A 178 -3.76 -10.94 0.26
CA LEU A 178 -3.00 -10.63 -0.94
C LEU A 178 -1.73 -9.93 -0.48
N THR A 179 -0.57 -10.53 -0.72
CA THR A 179 0.71 -10.11 -0.14
C THR A 179 1.60 -9.49 -1.21
N TYR A 180 2.19 -8.34 -0.91
CA TYR A 180 3.11 -7.64 -1.78
C TYR A 180 4.54 -8.01 -1.44
N ARG A 181 5.26 -8.52 -2.43
CA ARG A 181 6.71 -8.67 -2.39
C ARG A 181 7.34 -7.35 -2.85
N ARG A 182 8.15 -6.76 -1.99
CA ARG A 182 8.90 -5.54 -2.28
C ARG A 182 10.37 -5.85 -2.47
N GLU A 183 11.01 -5.09 -3.34
CA GLU A 183 12.44 -5.23 -3.59
C GLU A 183 13.24 -4.73 -2.38
N ALA A 184 14.27 -5.46 -1.99
CA ALA A 184 15.08 -5.11 -0.83
C ALA A 184 16.12 -4.03 -1.17
N ALA A 185 16.76 -4.15 -2.33
CA ALA A 185 17.92 -3.33 -2.68
C ALA A 185 17.93 -2.91 -4.16
N GLY A 186 18.82 -1.98 -4.49
CA GLY A 186 19.00 -1.46 -5.85
C GLY A 186 18.01 -0.34 -6.20
N ASP A 187 17.90 -0.06 -7.51
CA ASP A 187 17.15 1.09 -8.02
C ASP A 187 15.63 1.03 -7.73
N LEU A 188 15.11 -0.17 -7.47
CA LEU A 188 13.71 -0.42 -7.14
C LEU A 188 13.50 -0.70 -5.64
N ALA A 189 14.48 -0.45 -4.77
CA ALA A 189 14.37 -0.73 -3.34
C ALA A 189 13.07 -0.14 -2.74
N GLY A 190 12.33 -0.98 -2.04
CA GLY A 190 11.03 -0.65 -1.45
C GLY A 190 9.85 -0.72 -2.42
N GLU A 191 10.06 -0.79 -3.74
CA GLU A 191 8.99 -0.89 -4.73
C GLU A 191 8.42 -2.30 -4.83
N ILE A 192 7.17 -2.41 -5.26
CA ILE A 192 6.52 -3.72 -5.43
C ILE A 192 7.06 -4.42 -6.69
N THR A 193 7.59 -5.63 -6.51
CA THR A 193 8.11 -6.47 -7.61
C THR A 193 7.39 -7.82 -7.70
N GLY A 194 6.48 -8.12 -6.78
CA GLY A 194 5.63 -9.28 -6.89
C GLY A 194 4.40 -9.25 -6.00
N VAL A 195 3.48 -10.16 -6.29
CA VAL A 195 2.21 -10.32 -5.58
C VAL A 195 1.96 -11.81 -5.39
N THR A 196 1.61 -12.21 -4.17
CA THR A 196 1.06 -13.54 -3.88
C THR A 196 -0.40 -13.37 -3.51
N ASP A 197 -1.30 -14.05 -4.22
CA ASP A 197 -2.74 -13.96 -3.95
C ASP A 197 -3.22 -14.97 -2.90
N GLY A 198 -4.50 -14.92 -2.56
CA GLY A 198 -5.11 -15.81 -1.57
C GLY A 198 -5.23 -17.28 -2.00
N ALA A 199 -4.89 -17.61 -3.25
CA ALA A 199 -4.79 -18.99 -3.75
C ALA A 199 -3.33 -19.47 -3.79
N GLY A 200 -2.37 -18.65 -3.37
CA GLY A 200 -0.95 -18.95 -3.40
C GLY A 200 -0.30 -18.76 -4.78
N ARG A 201 -0.99 -18.15 -5.75
CA ARG A 201 -0.38 -17.83 -7.04
C ARG A 201 0.57 -16.66 -6.86
N GLU A 202 1.78 -16.82 -7.39
CA GLU A 202 2.81 -15.80 -7.35
C GLU A 202 2.96 -15.13 -8.72
N PHE A 203 2.91 -13.80 -8.70
CA PHE A 203 3.07 -12.96 -9.88
C PHE A 203 4.30 -12.09 -9.72
N ARG A 204 5.12 -12.03 -10.76
CA ARG A 204 6.26 -11.11 -10.85
C ARG A 204 5.83 -9.85 -11.60
N LEU A 205 6.12 -8.70 -11.03
CA LEU A 205 5.94 -7.41 -11.67
C LEU A 205 7.31 -6.94 -12.18
N VAL A 206 7.38 -6.64 -13.48
CA VAL A 206 8.59 -6.14 -14.13
C VAL A 206 8.27 -4.79 -14.73
N LEU A 207 8.99 -3.76 -14.28
CA LEU A 207 8.92 -2.43 -14.86
C LEU A 207 9.97 -2.31 -15.97
N THR A 208 9.53 -1.98 -17.17
CA THR A 208 10.41 -1.68 -18.31
C THR A 208 10.11 -0.29 -18.86
N THR A 209 11.15 0.45 -19.21
CA THR A 209 11.04 1.72 -19.93
C THR A 209 10.91 1.47 -21.43
N GLN A 210 10.39 2.46 -22.18
CA GLN A 210 10.38 2.39 -23.64
C GLN A 210 11.79 2.29 -24.24
N ALA A 211 12.77 2.96 -23.62
CA ALA A 211 14.16 2.91 -24.05
C ALA A 211 14.76 1.50 -23.88
N GLN A 212 14.52 0.84 -22.75
CA GLN A 212 14.93 -0.56 -22.53
C GLN A 212 14.31 -1.49 -23.57
N ARG A 213 12.99 -1.40 -23.80
CA ARG A 213 12.33 -2.23 -24.81
C ARG A 213 12.84 -1.97 -26.23
N ALA A 214 13.17 -0.72 -26.56
CA ALA A 214 13.74 -0.37 -27.85
C ALA A 214 15.18 -0.88 -28.03
N GLU A 215 15.97 -0.91 -26.95
CA GLU A 215 17.31 -1.52 -26.95
C GLU A 215 17.22 -3.04 -27.11
N GLU A 216 16.39 -3.72 -26.30
CA GLU A 216 16.16 -5.16 -26.39
C GLU A 216 15.69 -5.58 -27.79
N ALA A 217 14.78 -4.80 -28.40
CA ALA A 217 14.35 -5.01 -29.78
C ALA A 217 15.52 -4.90 -30.78
N ARG A 218 16.38 -3.88 -30.64
CA ARG A 218 17.57 -3.72 -31.49
C ARG A 218 18.54 -4.90 -31.30
N THR A 219 18.87 -5.28 -30.08
CA THR A 219 19.78 -6.41 -29.80
C THR A 219 19.22 -7.73 -30.34
N SER A 220 17.92 -7.98 -30.20
CA SER A 220 17.29 -9.19 -30.72
C SER A 220 17.38 -9.27 -32.26
N SER A 221 17.14 -8.16 -32.97
CA SER A 221 17.25 -8.10 -34.43
C SER A 221 18.67 -8.37 -34.93
N LEU A 222 19.69 -7.84 -34.24
CA LEU A 222 21.11 -8.07 -34.55
C LEU A 222 21.53 -9.53 -34.31
N SER A 223 21.05 -10.16 -33.24
CA SER A 223 21.33 -11.57 -32.96
C SER A 223 20.68 -12.54 -33.96
N SER A 224 19.51 -12.17 -34.51
CA SER A 224 18.82 -12.97 -35.51
C SER A 224 19.47 -12.90 -36.90
N SER A 225 20.12 -11.78 -37.25
CA SER A 225 20.84 -11.63 -38.51
C SER A 225 22.17 -12.39 -38.56
N ASP A 226 22.81 -12.64 -37.42
CA ASP A 226 24.06 -13.43 -37.34
C ASP A 226 23.82 -14.95 -37.34
N SER A 227 22.56 -15.39 -37.26
CA SER A 227 22.15 -16.80 -37.19
C SER A 227 21.56 -17.35 -38.50
N SER A 228 21.59 -16.57 -39.60
CA SER A 228 21.03 -16.91 -40.91
C SER A 228 22.09 -17.10 -41.98
#